data_AF-A0ABC9ZN78-F1
#
_entry.id   AF-A0ABC9ZN78-F1
#
_cell.length_a   1.000
_cell.length_b   1.000
_cell.length_c   1.000
_cell.angle_alpha   90.00
_cell.angle_beta   90.00
_cell.angle_gamma   90.00
#
_symmetry.space_group_name_H-M   'P 1'
#
loop_
_entity.id
_entity.type
_entity.pdbx_description
1 polymer ?
#
loop_
_entity_poly.entity_id
_entity_poly.type
_entity_poly.pdbx_seq_one_letter_code
_entity_poly.pdbx_strand_id
1 'polypeptide(L)'
;MSVSATAKALGVGWDLVNQVALDACRQLVYGDPCHLDGVRILGVDEHVWKHTRKPGQASNLVTILVDLTPLVDGRGPARLLDMRPGRSADVLKRVA
;
A
#
# COMPACT_ATOMS: atom_id res chain seq x y z
N MET A 1 4.71 -6.80 14.64
CA MET A 1 6.15 -6.77 14.96
C MET A 1 6.73 -5.50 14.33
N SER A 2 7.54 -4.71 15.03
CA SER A 2 8.15 -3.50 14.44
C SER A 2 9.41 -3.86 13.63
N VAL A 3 9.80 -2.99 12.69
CA VAL A 3 11.07 -3.14 11.95
C VAL A 3 12.25 -3.30 12.90
N SER A 4 12.29 -2.53 14.01
CA SER A 4 13.34 -2.63 15.02
C SER A 4 13.35 -3.97 15.77
N ALA A 5 12.17 -4.53 16.06
CA ALA A 5 12.08 -5.85 16.70
C ALA A 5 12.60 -6.95 15.76
N THR A 6 12.24 -6.89 14.48
CA THR A 6 12.74 -7.81 13.44
C THR A 6 14.25 -7.67 13.26
N ALA A 7 14.76 -6.44 13.16
CA ALA A 7 16.19 -6.16 13.06
C ALA A 7 16.98 -6.75 14.24
N LYS A 8 16.47 -6.57 15.46
CA LYS A 8 17.06 -7.15 16.67
C LYS A 8 17.03 -8.69 16.65
N ALA A 9 15.92 -9.28 16.23
CA ALA A 9 15.78 -10.75 16.17
C ALA A 9 16.71 -11.39 15.12
N LEU A 10 16.95 -10.68 14.01
CA LEU A 10 17.78 -11.17 12.90
C LEU A 10 19.26 -10.76 13.01
N GLY A 11 19.63 -9.88 13.95
CA GLY A 11 21.01 -9.41 14.10
C GLY A 11 21.50 -8.51 12.95
N VAL A 12 20.58 -7.82 12.26
CA VAL A 12 20.90 -6.95 11.11
C VAL A 12 20.46 -5.51 11.35
N GLY A 13 20.93 -4.58 10.49
CA GLY A 13 20.59 -3.17 10.57
C GLY A 13 19.10 -2.89 10.29
N TRP A 14 18.55 -1.88 10.96
CA TRP A 14 17.17 -1.44 10.77
C TRP A 14 16.88 -1.07 9.31
N ASP A 15 17.79 -0.33 8.68
CA ASP A 15 17.64 0.11 7.28
C ASP A 15 17.54 -1.07 6.32
N LEU A 16 18.34 -2.13 6.54
CA LEU A 16 18.29 -3.33 5.71
C LEU A 16 16.94 -4.04 5.83
N VAL A 17 16.42 -4.20 7.05
CA VAL A 17 15.09 -4.81 7.25
C VAL A 17 13.99 -3.95 6.62
N ASN A 18 14.05 -2.64 6.81
CA ASN A 18 13.07 -1.72 6.23
C ASN A 18 13.09 -1.77 4.70
N GLN A 19 14.28 -1.75 4.09
CA GLN A 19 14.46 -1.80 2.65
C GLN A 19 13.94 -3.11 2.06
N VAL A 20 14.30 -4.26 2.66
CA VAL A 20 13.81 -5.57 2.21
C VAL A 20 12.29 -5.66 2.31
N ALA A 21 11.69 -5.13 3.38
CA ALA A 21 10.23 -5.11 3.51
C ALA A 21 9.57 -4.24 2.43
N LEU A 22 10.12 -3.06 2.15
CA LEU A 22 9.61 -2.18 1.11
C LEU A 22 9.74 -2.80 -0.28
N ASP A 23 10.90 -3.39 -0.60
CA ASP A 23 11.14 -4.04 -1.88
C ASP A 23 10.21 -5.24 -2.08
N ALA A 24 10.04 -6.08 -1.05
CA ALA A 24 9.10 -7.19 -1.11
C ALA A 24 7.65 -6.71 -1.33
N CYS A 25 7.20 -5.68 -0.62
CA CYS A 25 5.88 -5.09 -0.83
C CYS A 25 5.72 -4.53 -2.25
N ARG A 26 6.73 -3.82 -2.77
CA ARG A 26 6.70 -3.30 -4.14
C ARG A 26 6.63 -4.42 -5.17
N GLN A 27 7.39 -5.50 -4.98
CA GLN A 27 7.35 -6.65 -5.88
C GLN A 27 6.00 -7.39 -5.82
N LEU A 28 5.40 -7.53 -4.64
CA LEU A 28 4.07 -8.14 -4.49
C LEU A 28 2.97 -7.34 -5.20
N VAL A 29 3.08 -6.01 -5.24
CA VAL A 29 2.07 -5.14 -5.84
C VAL A 29 2.33 -4.90 -7.33
N TYR A 30 3.58 -4.66 -7.73
CA TYR A 30 3.94 -4.20 -9.08
C TYR A 30 4.84 -5.16 -9.86
N GLY A 31 5.21 -6.31 -9.29
CA GLY A 31 6.09 -7.29 -9.94
C GLY A 31 5.44 -7.98 -11.15
N ASP A 32 4.12 -7.96 -11.25
CA ASP A 32 3.36 -8.43 -12.41
C ASP A 32 2.93 -7.24 -13.29
N PRO A 33 3.44 -7.12 -14.53
CA PRO A 33 3.03 -6.05 -15.44
C PRO A 33 1.54 -6.13 -15.83
N CYS A 34 0.92 -7.29 -15.68
CA CYS A 34 -0.49 -7.56 -15.95
C CYS A 34 -1.36 -7.56 -14.67
N HIS A 35 -0.88 -7.02 -13.55
CA HIS A 35 -1.60 -7.05 -12.25
C HIS A 35 -3.00 -6.39 -12.26
N LEU A 36 -3.33 -5.60 -13.29
CA LEU A 36 -4.65 -5.00 -13.47
C LEU A 36 -5.62 -5.87 -14.31
N ASP A 37 -5.13 -6.94 -14.93
CA ASP A 37 -5.94 -7.77 -15.82
C ASP A 37 -7.05 -8.50 -15.05
N GLY A 38 -8.28 -8.41 -15.57
CA GLY A 38 -9.44 -9.07 -14.98
C GLY A 38 -9.99 -8.39 -13.71
N VAL A 39 -9.46 -7.23 -13.31
CA VAL A 39 -10.07 -6.40 -12.25
C VAL A 39 -11.43 -5.89 -12.73
N ARG A 40 -12.49 -6.28 -12.02
CA ARG A 40 -13.88 -5.86 -12.31
C ARG A 40 -14.51 -5.08 -11.16
N ILE A 41 -14.09 -5.34 -9.93
CA ILE A 41 -14.65 -4.76 -8.72
C ILE A 41 -13.52 -4.06 -7.96
N LEU A 42 -13.44 -2.75 -8.14
CA LEU A 42 -12.43 -1.90 -7.52
C LEU A 42 -12.94 -1.38 -6.18
N GLY A 43 -12.21 -1.68 -5.12
CA GLY A 43 -12.30 -1.00 -3.83
C GLY A 43 -11.35 0.19 -3.78
N VAL A 44 -11.81 1.29 -3.21
CA VAL A 44 -11.01 2.48 -2.93
C VAL A 44 -11.11 2.80 -1.45
N ASP A 45 -9.98 2.91 -0.77
CA ASP A 45 -9.89 3.32 0.63
C ASP A 45 -9.00 4.55 0.79
N GLU A 46 -9.30 5.40 1.78
CA GLU A 46 -8.51 6.58 2.10
C GLU A 46 -8.00 6.49 3.54
N HIS A 47 -6.68 6.33 3.68
CA HIS A 47 -6.04 6.21 4.97
C HIS A 47 -5.33 7.50 5.38
N VAL A 48 -5.67 8.02 6.57
CA VAL A 48 -4.97 9.15 7.18
C VAL A 48 -3.89 8.62 8.11
N TRP A 49 -2.64 9.04 7.89
CA TRP A 49 -1.52 8.62 8.71
C TRP A 49 -0.64 9.80 9.16
N LYS A 50 0.02 9.65 10.30
CA LYS A 50 0.99 10.63 10.79
C LYS A 50 2.06 9.96 11.65
N HIS A 51 3.31 10.00 11.20
CA HIS A 51 4.45 9.40 11.94
C HIS A 51 4.71 10.09 13.28
N THR A 52 4.67 11.42 13.27
CA THR A 52 4.92 12.27 14.44
C THR A 52 3.96 13.44 14.44
N ARG A 53 3.32 13.74 15.57
CA ARG A 53 2.44 14.91 15.69
C ARG A 53 3.28 16.19 15.78
N LYS A 54 3.45 16.89 14.65
CA LYS A 54 4.00 18.25 14.60
C LYS A 54 2.85 19.27 14.48
N PRO A 55 2.76 20.28 15.37
CA PRO A 55 1.79 21.37 15.27
C PRO A 55 1.91 22.09 13.93
N GLY A 56 0.77 22.48 13.33
CA GLY A 56 0.74 23.16 12.03
C GLY A 56 0.98 22.28 10.80
N GLN A 57 1.49 21.05 10.95
CA GLN A 57 1.67 20.13 9.82
C GLN A 57 0.40 19.31 9.55
N ALA A 58 -0.06 19.29 8.30
CA ALA A 58 -1.16 18.44 7.86
C ALA A 58 -0.84 16.94 8.08
N SER A 59 -1.89 16.12 8.25
CA SER A 59 -1.74 14.68 8.21
C SER A 59 -1.43 14.22 6.80
N ASN A 60 -0.69 13.13 6.67
CA ASN A 60 -0.50 12.48 5.39
C ASN A 60 -1.75 11.70 5.03
N LEU A 61 -2.12 11.73 3.76
CA LEU A 61 -3.23 10.94 3.21
C LEU A 61 -2.67 10.00 2.16
N VAL A 62 -3.21 8.79 2.13
CA VAL A 62 -2.93 7.78 1.10
C VAL A 62 -4.25 7.22 0.61
N THR A 63 -4.40 7.13 -0.71
CA THR A 63 -5.48 6.40 -1.37
C THR A 63 -4.99 5.00 -1.72
N ILE A 64 -5.75 3.99 -1.34
CA ILE A 64 -5.45 2.58 -1.53
C ILE A 64 -6.43 2.02 -2.56
N LEU A 65 -5.89 1.36 -3.58
CA LEU A 65 -6.65 0.70 -4.63
C LEU A 65 -6.57 -0.81 -4.42
N VAL A 66 -7.73 -1.47 -4.32
CA VAL A 66 -7.83 -2.89 -4.01
C VAL A 66 -8.72 -3.58 -5.03
N ASP A 67 -8.25 -4.68 -5.60
CA ASP A 67 -9.10 -5.57 -6.38
C ASP A 67 -9.86 -6.50 -5.44
N LEU A 68 -11.19 -6.32 -5.42
CA LEU A 68 -12.15 -7.12 -4.66
C LEU A 68 -12.74 -8.26 -5.49
N THR A 69 -12.40 -8.35 -6.78
CA THR A 69 -12.95 -9.35 -7.70
C THR A 69 -12.76 -10.79 -7.21
N PRO A 70 -11.58 -11.22 -6.70
CA PRO A 70 -11.40 -12.59 -6.21
C PRO A 70 -12.27 -12.89 -4.98
N LEU A 71 -12.49 -11.88 -4.13
CA LEU A 71 -13.32 -12.01 -2.94
C LEU A 71 -14.78 -12.21 -3.33
N VAL A 72 -15.30 -11.36 -4.23
CA VAL A 72 -16.69 -11.44 -4.69
C VAL A 72 -16.95 -12.72 -5.49
N ASP A 73 -15.97 -13.19 -6.27
CA ASP A 73 -16.08 -14.43 -7.04
C ASP A 73 -15.83 -15.69 -6.19
N GLY A 74 -15.49 -15.56 -4.90
CA GLY A 74 -15.15 -16.70 -4.04
C GLY A 74 -13.85 -17.42 -4.41
N ARG A 75 -12.96 -16.77 -5.16
CA ARG A 75 -11.68 -17.32 -5.65
C ARG A 75 -10.50 -17.05 -4.71
N GLY A 76 -10.67 -16.18 -3.71
CA GLY A 76 -9.62 -15.87 -2.76
C GLY A 76 -9.77 -14.50 -2.09
N PRO A 77 -8.74 -14.02 -1.38
CA PRO A 77 -8.79 -12.73 -0.72
C PRO A 77 -8.73 -11.56 -1.72
N ALA A 78 -9.12 -10.39 -1.25
CA ALA A 78 -8.84 -9.14 -1.92
C ALA A 78 -7.32 -8.93 -2.08
N ARG A 79 -6.93 -8.18 -3.10
CA ARG A 79 -5.53 -7.97 -3.49
C ARG A 79 -5.23 -6.50 -3.70
N LEU A 80 -4.11 -6.05 -3.15
CA LEU A 80 -3.66 -4.67 -3.27
C LEU A 80 -3.18 -4.41 -4.71
N LEU A 81 -3.67 -3.34 -5.32
CA LEU A 81 -3.28 -2.90 -6.66
C LEU A 81 -2.34 -1.70 -6.62
N ASP A 82 -2.61 -0.72 -5.75
CA ASP A 82 -1.79 0.49 -5.66
C ASP A 82 -1.99 1.19 -4.31
N MET A 83 -1.00 1.97 -3.90
CA MET A 83 -1.08 2.92 -2.78
C MET A 83 -0.48 4.26 -3.23
N ARG A 84 -1.33 5.27 -3.37
CA ARG A 84 -0.94 6.60 -3.86
C ARG A 84 -1.02 7.66 -2.78
N PRO A 85 -0.03 8.55 -2.66
CA PRO A 85 -0.14 9.69 -1.76
C PRO A 85 -1.24 10.65 -2.25
N GLY A 86 -2.01 11.19 -1.32
CA GLY A 86 -3.08 12.15 -1.59
C GLY A 86 -4.48 11.60 -1.32
N ARG A 87 -5.45 12.50 -1.45
CA ARG A 87 -6.89 12.18 -1.33
C ARG A 87 -7.38 11.47 -2.57
N SER A 88 -8.38 10.62 -2.38
CA SER A 88 -9.02 9.84 -3.45
C SER A 88 -9.54 10.75 -4.57
N ALA A 89 -10.10 11.91 -4.21
CA ALA A 89 -10.55 12.92 -5.15
C ALA A 89 -9.42 13.50 -6.02
N ASP A 90 -8.17 13.52 -5.56
CA ASP A 90 -7.02 13.98 -6.33
C ASP A 90 -6.40 12.83 -7.14
N VAL A 91 -6.26 11.66 -6.52
CA VAL A 91 -5.67 10.46 -7.13
C VAL A 91 -6.50 9.96 -8.31
N LEU A 92 -7.84 10.02 -8.22
CA LEU A 92 -8.76 9.51 -9.24
C LEU A 92 -9.19 10.56 -10.27
N LYS A 93 -8.56 11.73 -10.29
CA LYS A 93 -8.80 12.71 -11.35
C LYS A 93 -8.34 12.14 -12.69
N ARG A 94 -9.18 12.27 -13.71
CA ARG A 94 -8.74 12.07 -15.10
C ARG A 94 -7.67 13.10 -15.43
N VAL A 95 -6.53 12.65 -15.93
CA VAL A 95 -5.64 13.51 -16.70
C VAL A 95 -6.34 13.73 -18.04
N ALA A 96 -6.68 14.98 -18.33
CA ALA A 96 -7.24 15.38 -19.62
C ALA A 96 -6.18 15.29 -20.72
#